data_AF-A0A098DWZ7-F1
#
_entry.id   AF-A0A098DWZ7-F1
#
_cell.length_a   1.000
_cell.length_b   1.000
_cell.length_c   1.000
_cell.angle_alpha   90.00
_cell.angle_beta   90.00
_cell.angle_gamma   90.00
#
_symmetry.space_group_name_H-M   'P 1'
#
loop_
_entity.id
_entity.type
_entity.pdbx_description
1 polymer ?
#
loop_
_entity_poly.entity_id
_entity_poly.type
_entity_poly.pdbx_seq_one_letter_code
_entity_poly.pdbx_strand_id
1 'polypeptide(L)'
;MSSNNTSQHSATDSASGPGLQGPRPSDLPTDSDSETPGSDRQPQQVTQSQSPTPGSRHRDVAPRDFVRLFQCQICSLPLAEPISLPCGKSMCRRCLPDTHLRANITYPAARDRLRGFRCPFEDCGKDHALNDCAVDVVLNKTAQHVREEIERFRHESSTAEVSTRVMWQDPWAAAGVASMRNDDGAYSKVIPGGKVIATYRLAEEGDLSYEADIDYDEIISATPSPPPDTDDTGLVRKAQDATRAEMDCQVCYALFYDPLTTTCGHTFCRSCLHRILDYSRYCPICRRPLAISPLLNQILSPPNQTIKRIIETFWLEEVNARKEALDAERAAQMQDHDTSLFICTLSFPHMPTFLHIFEPRYRLMIRRAMEEGHRTFGMVIPKRRQFPGDSDFHELGTLLRIVNVQFYSDGRSLIETVGLSRFRVLEHDFLDGYMVGKTERVDDVSLEDEEAAEAAEASPMELESNQGPMLEGDKESTEPTSPLPRSSSSSPHMPTSVADIDIMSTQSLMHFASSFVARMRQQSVPWLAERMLTIYGECPEDPAIFPWWFASILPVKDIEKYRLLGTSSVRERLKICCIWIVEWQMARCERLLVVVLGLSG
;
A
#
# COMPACT_ATOMS: atom_id res chain seq x y z
N MET A 1 34.92 -48.12 -20.32
CA MET A 1 35.56 -47.25 -21.33
C MET A 1 35.56 -45.85 -20.72
N SER A 2 36.43 -45.55 -19.75
CA SER A 2 37.86 -45.19 -19.90
C SER A 2 37.99 -43.97 -20.83
N SER A 3 38.46 -42.78 -20.43
CA SER A 3 39.57 -42.42 -19.52
C SER A 3 39.38 -40.97 -19.04
N ASN A 4 39.51 -40.64 -17.75
CA ASN A 4 40.72 -40.25 -17.00
C ASN A 4 41.65 -39.25 -17.71
N ASN A 5 41.82 -38.06 -17.10
CA ASN A 5 43.16 -37.53 -16.84
C ASN A 5 43.20 -36.60 -15.62
N THR A 6 44.17 -36.86 -14.75
CA THR A 6 44.49 -36.19 -13.48
C THR A 6 45.93 -35.66 -13.60
N SER A 7 46.29 -34.61 -12.85
CA SER A 7 47.62 -34.26 -12.25
C SER A 7 47.71 -32.72 -12.10
N GLN A 8 47.62 -32.10 -10.92
CA GLN A 8 48.64 -31.91 -9.86
C GLN A 8 50.02 -31.43 -10.36
N HIS A 9 50.45 -30.20 -10.00
CA HIS A 9 51.54 -29.94 -9.02
C HIS A 9 51.99 -28.45 -8.91
N SER A 10 51.99 -27.97 -7.65
CA SER A 10 52.95 -27.10 -6.90
C SER A 10 53.47 -25.71 -7.34
N ALA A 11 53.37 -24.82 -6.32
CA ALA A 11 54.08 -23.59 -5.95
C ALA A 11 55.57 -23.42 -6.35
N THR A 12 56.05 -22.18 -6.53
CA THR A 12 56.64 -21.25 -5.52
C THR A 12 57.17 -19.93 -6.14
N ASP A 13 57.27 -18.91 -5.28
CA ASP A 13 58.19 -17.76 -5.24
C ASP A 13 57.87 -16.36 -5.84
N SER A 14 57.49 -15.46 -4.92
CA SER A 14 58.29 -14.34 -4.37
C SER A 14 58.67 -13.10 -5.21
N ALA A 15 58.17 -11.92 -4.77
CA ALA A 15 58.85 -10.63 -4.51
C ALA A 15 57.86 -9.45 -4.66
N SER A 16 57.89 -8.28 -4.00
CA SER A 16 58.52 -7.73 -2.78
C SER A 16 58.06 -6.26 -2.65
N GLY A 17 57.75 -5.81 -1.43
CA GLY A 17 57.92 -4.42 -0.95
C GLY A 17 56.70 -3.47 -0.90
N PRO A 18 56.75 -2.39 -0.09
CA PRO A 18 57.06 -2.38 1.35
C PRO A 18 56.04 -1.59 2.19
N GLY A 19 56.04 -1.84 3.50
CA GLY A 19 55.18 -1.16 4.49
C GLY A 19 55.86 -0.02 5.24
N LEU A 20 55.04 0.77 5.95
CA LEU A 20 55.45 1.71 6.99
C LEU A 20 54.47 1.61 8.18
N GLN A 21 55.03 1.27 9.34
CA GLN A 21 54.38 1.27 10.65
C GLN A 21 54.59 2.64 11.33
N GLY A 22 53.63 3.06 12.16
CA GLY A 22 53.80 4.15 13.11
C GLY A 22 53.13 3.83 14.47
N PRO A 23 53.65 4.32 15.61
CA PRO A 23 53.44 3.74 16.93
C PRO A 23 52.54 4.59 17.87
N ARG A 24 52.22 4.03 19.05
CA ARG A 24 51.66 4.66 20.27
C ARG A 24 52.64 4.36 21.45
N PRO A 25 52.55 4.95 22.68
CA PRO A 25 51.68 6.02 23.23
C PRO A 25 52.40 7.08 24.15
N SER A 26 51.57 7.89 24.85
CA SER A 26 51.73 8.64 26.14
C SER A 26 52.49 9.97 26.22
N ASP A 27 51.79 11.07 26.59
CA ASP A 27 51.87 11.77 27.90
C ASP A 27 51.04 13.09 27.96
N LEU A 28 50.57 13.42 29.18
CA LEU A 28 49.78 14.61 29.60
C LEU A 28 50.57 15.94 29.53
N PRO A 29 49.91 17.12 29.54
CA PRO A 29 49.74 17.87 30.80
C PRO A 29 48.41 18.66 30.96
N THR A 30 48.32 19.28 32.13
CA THR A 30 47.23 19.88 32.93
C THR A 30 46.86 21.37 32.66
N ASP A 31 45.68 21.76 33.20
CA ASP A 31 45.14 23.09 33.61
C ASP A 31 44.83 24.14 32.52
N SER A 32 43.78 24.98 32.55
CA SER A 32 42.95 25.56 33.64
C SER A 32 41.66 26.21 33.08
N ASP A 33 40.61 26.16 33.91
CA ASP A 33 39.52 27.12 34.21
C ASP A 33 38.75 27.91 33.12
N SER A 34 37.42 27.68 33.08
CA SER A 34 36.39 28.71 33.38
C SER A 34 34.95 28.18 33.26
N GLU A 35 34.06 28.76 34.07
CA GLU A 35 32.84 28.20 34.66
C GLU A 35 31.52 28.46 33.89
N THR A 36 30.65 27.42 33.86
CA THR A 36 29.15 27.42 34.00
C THR A 36 28.22 28.01 32.90
N PRO A 37 26.89 27.71 32.89
CA PRO A 37 26.26 26.38 32.84
C PRO A 37 25.05 26.25 31.86
N GLY A 38 24.81 25.01 31.38
CA GLY A 38 23.48 24.37 31.36
C GLY A 38 22.48 24.65 30.23
N SER A 39 22.35 23.71 29.27
CA SER A 39 21.10 22.95 29.01
C SER A 39 21.30 21.89 27.91
N ASP A 40 21.86 20.73 28.26
CA ASP A 40 21.82 19.56 27.38
C ASP A 40 20.70 18.61 27.85
N ARG A 41 19.62 18.56 27.06
CA ARG A 41 18.63 17.48 27.15
C ARG A 41 19.13 16.32 26.29
N GLN A 42 19.80 15.36 26.94
CA GLN A 42 19.94 14.01 26.38
C GLN A 42 18.56 13.32 26.29
N PRO A 43 18.32 12.48 25.27
CA PRO A 43 17.10 11.72 25.15
C PRO A 43 17.05 10.63 26.23
N GLN A 44 16.16 10.80 27.20
CA GLN A 44 15.84 9.75 28.17
C GLN A 44 15.26 8.55 27.43
N GLN A 45 15.96 7.41 27.53
CA GLN A 45 15.36 6.10 27.33
C GLN A 45 14.20 5.96 28.32
N VAL A 46 12.98 6.03 27.80
CA VAL A 46 11.78 5.69 28.54
C VAL A 46 11.69 4.16 28.59
N THR A 47 12.39 3.55 29.55
CA THR A 47 12.05 2.20 30.02
C THR A 47 10.77 2.31 30.85
N GLN A 48 9.62 2.31 30.18
CA GLN A 48 8.34 2.11 30.85
C GLN A 48 8.09 0.61 30.99
N SER A 49 8.61 0.04 32.08
CA SER A 49 8.02 -1.13 32.71
C SER A 49 6.68 -0.69 33.31
N GLN A 50 5.61 -0.75 32.50
CA GLN A 50 4.26 -0.54 33.01
C GLN A 50 3.81 -1.81 33.75
N SER A 51 3.63 -1.68 35.06
CA SER A 51 2.85 -2.61 35.86
C SER A 51 1.40 -2.64 35.36
N PRO A 52 0.72 -3.80 35.34
CA PRO A 52 -0.62 -3.92 34.79
C PRO A 52 -1.63 -3.08 35.59
N THR A 53 -2.43 -2.30 34.86
CA THR A 53 -3.57 -1.54 35.39
C THR A 53 -4.64 -2.50 35.92
N PRO A 54 -5.12 -2.34 37.17
CA PRO A 54 -6.18 -3.18 37.71
C PRO A 54 -7.54 -2.63 37.25
N GLY A 55 -8.06 -3.14 36.13
CA GLY A 55 -9.34 -2.64 35.61
C GLY A 55 -9.97 -3.38 34.43
N SER A 56 -9.34 -4.42 33.88
CA SER A 56 -10.01 -5.28 32.88
C SER A 56 -11.14 -6.05 33.58
N ARG A 57 -12.39 -5.67 33.30
CA ARG A 57 -13.54 -6.52 33.63
C ARG A 57 -13.44 -7.75 32.74
N HIS A 58 -12.77 -8.79 33.23
CA HIS A 58 -12.61 -10.04 32.51
C HIS A 58 -14.00 -10.58 32.12
N ARG A 59 -14.15 -10.89 30.84
CA ARG A 59 -15.38 -11.48 30.32
C ARG A 59 -15.41 -12.94 30.77
N ASP A 60 -16.49 -13.35 31.43
CA ASP A 60 -16.69 -14.76 31.76
C ASP A 60 -16.81 -15.57 30.45
N VAL A 61 -15.78 -16.37 30.17
CA VAL A 61 -15.76 -17.27 29.01
C VAL A 61 -16.42 -18.57 29.43
N ALA A 62 -17.48 -18.97 28.73
CA ALA A 62 -18.16 -20.22 29.02
C ALA A 62 -17.19 -21.41 28.86
N PRO A 63 -17.24 -22.43 29.74
CA PRO A 63 -16.31 -23.56 29.69
C PRO A 63 -16.24 -24.26 28.33
N ARG A 64 -17.40 -24.38 27.65
CA ARG A 64 -17.49 -24.99 26.32
C ARG A 64 -16.76 -24.16 25.26
N ASP A 65 -16.96 -22.84 25.28
CA ASP A 65 -16.33 -21.93 24.34
C ASP A 65 -14.82 -21.90 24.50
N PHE A 66 -14.33 -21.89 25.75
CA PHE A 66 -12.91 -22.01 26.06
C PHE A 66 -12.30 -23.27 25.44
N VAL A 67 -12.88 -24.45 25.67
CA VAL A 67 -12.37 -25.71 25.09
C VAL A 67 -12.45 -25.67 23.55
N ARG A 68 -13.50 -25.08 22.97
CA ARG A 68 -13.69 -24.93 21.52
C ARG A 68 -12.59 -24.12 20.85
N LEU A 69 -11.96 -23.16 21.55
CA LEU A 69 -10.83 -22.40 21.02
C LEU A 69 -9.63 -23.28 20.67
N PHE A 70 -9.44 -24.38 21.42
CA PHE A 70 -8.30 -25.28 21.31
C PHE A 70 -8.67 -26.66 20.77
N GLN A 71 -9.87 -26.79 20.19
CA GLN A 71 -10.39 -28.03 19.61
C GLN A 71 -10.26 -28.01 18.09
N CYS A 72 -9.84 -29.13 17.49
CA CYS A 72 -9.75 -29.27 16.04
C CYS A 72 -11.13 -29.47 15.41
N GLN A 73 -11.49 -28.67 14.42
CA GLN A 73 -12.76 -28.81 13.68
C GLN A 73 -12.90 -30.12 12.88
N ILE A 74 -11.77 -30.77 12.54
CA ILE A 74 -11.79 -31.99 11.71
C ILE A 74 -11.90 -33.26 12.57
N CYS A 75 -11.03 -33.42 13.57
CA CYS A 75 -11.07 -34.61 14.43
C CYS A 75 -11.84 -34.41 15.74
N SER A 76 -12.30 -33.19 16.05
CA SER A 76 -12.92 -32.82 17.33
C SER A 76 -12.06 -33.04 18.59
N LEU A 77 -10.82 -33.50 18.45
CA LEU A 77 -9.88 -33.65 19.56
C LEU A 77 -9.13 -32.32 19.83
N PRO A 78 -8.52 -32.14 21.01
CA PRO A 78 -7.64 -31.00 21.27
C PRO A 78 -6.54 -30.85 20.21
N LEU A 79 -6.20 -29.61 19.88
CA LEU A 79 -5.20 -29.29 18.86
C LEU A 79 -3.85 -29.90 19.23
N ALA A 80 -3.31 -30.70 18.30
CA ALA A 80 -2.01 -31.34 18.39
C ALA A 80 -1.26 -31.11 17.07
N GLU A 81 -0.09 -30.49 17.16
CA GLU A 81 0.69 -30.00 16.00
C GLU A 81 -0.21 -29.28 14.98
N PRO A 82 -0.88 -28.19 15.37
CA PRO A 82 -1.78 -27.48 14.47
C PRO A 82 -1.01 -26.98 13.23
N ILE A 83 -1.58 -27.21 12.05
CA ILE A 83 -1.14 -26.62 10.78
C ILE A 83 -2.14 -25.52 10.40
N SER A 84 -1.64 -24.42 9.88
CA SER A 84 -2.47 -23.35 9.34
C SER A 84 -2.45 -23.39 7.83
N LEU A 85 -3.65 -23.39 7.24
CA LEU A 85 -3.86 -23.51 5.81
C LEU A 85 -3.86 -22.14 5.12
N PRO A 86 -3.55 -22.07 3.81
CA PRO A 86 -3.65 -20.83 3.03
C PRO A 86 -5.05 -20.19 3.04
N CYS A 87 -6.11 -20.95 3.36
CA CYS A 87 -7.47 -20.42 3.51
C CYS A 87 -7.75 -19.80 4.89
N GLY A 88 -6.75 -19.68 5.77
CA GLY A 88 -6.88 -19.05 7.10
C GLY A 88 -7.40 -19.96 8.20
N LYS A 89 -7.68 -21.25 7.90
CA LYS A 89 -8.14 -22.23 8.90
C LYS A 89 -7.02 -23.08 9.43
N SER A 90 -7.20 -23.63 10.62
CA SER A 90 -6.22 -24.50 11.26
C SER A 90 -6.80 -25.84 11.63
N MET A 91 -6.00 -26.89 11.53
CA MET A 91 -6.36 -28.27 11.91
C MET A 91 -5.13 -28.99 12.48
N CYS A 92 -5.30 -30.13 13.15
CA CYS A 92 -4.17 -30.96 13.54
C CYS A 92 -3.44 -31.50 12.32
N ARG A 93 -2.12 -31.66 12.39
CA ARG A 93 -1.32 -32.29 11.32
C ARG A 93 -1.82 -33.68 10.92
N ARG A 94 -2.28 -34.48 11.88
CA ARG A 94 -2.87 -35.82 11.63
C ARG A 94 -4.20 -35.79 10.87
N CYS A 95 -4.87 -34.64 10.82
CA CYS A 95 -6.11 -34.45 10.08
C CYS A 95 -5.87 -34.06 8.61
N LEU A 96 -4.60 -33.93 8.21
CA LEU A 96 -4.23 -33.70 6.83
C LEU A 96 -4.75 -34.87 5.96
N PRO A 97 -5.60 -34.60 4.94
CA PRO A 97 -6.09 -35.64 4.05
C PRO A 97 -4.99 -36.30 3.22
N ASP A 98 -5.36 -37.38 2.54
CA ASP A 98 -4.49 -38.02 1.56
C ASP A 98 -4.06 -37.03 0.48
N THR A 99 -2.75 -37.08 0.18
CA THR A 99 -2.08 -36.12 -0.69
C THR A 99 -1.90 -36.71 -2.08
N HIS A 100 -2.27 -35.96 -3.10
CA HIS A 100 -2.19 -36.35 -4.50
C HIS A 100 -1.18 -35.51 -5.27
N LEU A 101 -0.77 -36.00 -6.44
CA LEU A 101 0.04 -35.23 -7.38
C LEU A 101 -0.83 -34.19 -8.07
N ARG A 102 -0.41 -32.94 -8.01
CA ARG A 102 -1.10 -31.82 -8.65
C ARG A 102 -0.65 -31.75 -10.10
N ALA A 103 -1.51 -32.18 -11.03
CA ALA A 103 -1.22 -32.16 -12.46
C ALA A 103 -1.25 -30.72 -13.03
N ASN A 104 -0.47 -30.48 -14.09
CA ASN A 104 -0.45 -29.21 -14.84
C ASN A 104 -0.03 -27.96 -14.02
N ILE A 105 0.73 -28.13 -12.94
CA ILE A 105 1.29 -27.01 -12.17
C ILE A 105 2.76 -26.80 -12.53
N THR A 106 3.03 -25.77 -13.31
CA THR A 106 4.38 -25.33 -13.70
C THR A 106 4.83 -24.08 -12.95
N TYR A 107 3.92 -23.41 -12.22
CA TYR A 107 4.17 -22.15 -11.55
C TYR A 107 3.63 -22.11 -10.12
N PRO A 108 4.37 -21.54 -9.15
CA PRO A 108 5.79 -21.19 -9.23
C PRO A 108 6.64 -22.46 -9.39
N ALA A 109 7.79 -22.35 -10.05
CA ALA A 109 8.70 -23.46 -10.34
C ALA A 109 9.45 -23.95 -9.08
N ALA A 110 8.70 -24.48 -8.11
CA ALA A 110 9.21 -25.06 -6.87
C ALA A 110 9.01 -26.58 -6.92
N ARG A 111 10.11 -27.34 -6.90
CA ARG A 111 10.11 -28.83 -7.05
C ARG A 111 9.28 -29.54 -5.97
N ASP A 112 9.02 -28.86 -4.88
CA ASP A 112 8.40 -29.27 -3.63
C ASP A 112 6.90 -28.89 -3.52
N ARG A 113 6.30 -28.22 -4.53
CA ARG A 113 4.84 -27.90 -4.55
C ARG A 113 3.99 -28.86 -5.40
N LEU A 114 4.55 -29.98 -5.82
CA LEU A 114 3.88 -30.98 -6.67
C LEU A 114 2.83 -31.83 -5.95
N ARG A 115 2.87 -31.87 -4.61
CA ARG A 115 1.86 -32.58 -3.80
C ARG A 115 0.85 -31.60 -3.21
N GLY A 116 -0.41 -31.97 -3.29
CA GLY A 116 -1.51 -31.19 -2.73
C GLY A 116 -2.59 -32.07 -2.14
N PHE A 117 -3.58 -31.43 -1.56
CA PHE A 117 -4.76 -32.08 -1.00
C PHE A 117 -5.95 -31.13 -1.10
N ARG A 118 -7.15 -31.71 -1.21
CA ARG A 118 -8.39 -30.95 -1.16
C ARG A 118 -8.65 -30.54 0.29
N CYS A 119 -8.89 -29.25 0.51
CA CYS A 119 -9.21 -28.71 1.83
C CYS A 119 -10.44 -29.43 2.41
N PRO A 120 -10.38 -29.97 3.64
CA PRO A 120 -11.50 -30.70 4.25
C PRO A 120 -12.58 -29.77 4.81
N PHE A 121 -12.36 -28.46 4.82
CA PHE A 121 -13.37 -27.48 5.23
C PHE A 121 -14.30 -27.16 4.06
N GLU A 122 -15.61 -27.36 4.26
CA GLU A 122 -16.64 -27.25 3.21
C GLU A 122 -16.71 -25.86 2.56
N ASP A 123 -16.59 -24.81 3.35
CA ASP A 123 -16.59 -23.41 2.93
C ASP A 123 -15.28 -22.97 2.24
N CYS A 124 -14.24 -23.82 2.23
CA CYS A 124 -13.06 -23.61 1.39
C CYS A 124 -13.10 -24.47 0.13
N GLY A 125 -13.09 -25.79 0.27
CA GLY A 125 -13.09 -26.76 -0.85
C GLY A 125 -11.93 -26.69 -1.86
N LYS A 126 -10.99 -25.74 -1.71
CA LYS A 126 -9.85 -25.50 -2.62
C LYS A 126 -8.77 -26.58 -2.50
N ASP A 127 -7.95 -26.72 -3.53
CA ASP A 127 -6.74 -27.54 -3.50
C ASP A 127 -5.54 -26.77 -2.95
N HIS A 128 -4.92 -27.27 -1.87
CA HIS A 128 -3.78 -26.63 -1.20
C HIS A 128 -2.49 -27.41 -1.48
N ALA A 129 -1.38 -26.68 -1.62
CA ALA A 129 -0.06 -27.30 -1.69
C ALA A 129 0.40 -27.74 -0.29
N LEU A 130 0.91 -28.96 -0.17
CA LEU A 130 1.37 -29.49 1.12
C LEU A 130 2.47 -28.62 1.75
N ASN A 131 3.38 -28.11 0.92
CA ASN A 131 4.54 -27.32 1.37
C ASN A 131 4.17 -25.93 1.90
N ASP A 132 2.93 -25.49 1.70
CA ASP A 132 2.42 -24.22 2.23
C ASP A 132 1.79 -24.39 3.63
N CYS A 133 1.68 -25.63 4.13
CA CYS A 133 0.93 -25.99 5.33
C CYS A 133 1.89 -26.44 6.45
N ALA A 134 2.82 -25.57 6.84
CA ALA A 134 3.71 -25.84 7.97
C ALA A 134 2.95 -25.81 9.32
N VAL A 135 3.57 -26.42 10.34
CA VAL A 135 3.10 -26.32 11.73
C VAL A 135 3.06 -24.86 12.14
N ASP A 136 1.93 -24.42 12.68
CA ASP A 136 1.71 -23.08 13.19
C ASP A 136 2.42 -22.91 14.54
N VAL A 137 3.43 -22.04 14.56
CA VAL A 137 4.30 -21.86 15.72
C VAL A 137 3.54 -21.27 16.90
N VAL A 138 2.63 -20.31 16.64
CA VAL A 138 1.84 -19.65 17.69
C VAL A 138 0.85 -20.65 18.27
N LEU A 139 -0.01 -21.24 17.43
CA LEU A 139 -1.04 -22.17 17.90
C LEU A 139 -0.45 -23.39 18.60
N ASN A 140 0.71 -23.90 18.14
CA ASN A 140 1.34 -25.05 18.78
C ASN A 140 1.78 -24.74 20.22
N LYS A 141 2.43 -23.59 20.43
CA LYS A 141 2.82 -23.15 21.77
C LYS A 141 1.63 -22.79 22.66
N THR A 142 0.66 -22.06 22.10
CA THR A 142 -0.57 -21.70 22.84
C THR A 142 -1.32 -22.95 23.31
N ALA A 143 -1.50 -23.95 22.43
CA ALA A 143 -2.14 -25.21 22.80
C ALA A 143 -1.33 -25.99 23.85
N GLN A 144 0.00 -25.90 23.83
CA GLN A 144 0.85 -26.50 24.86
C GLN A 144 0.63 -25.83 26.24
N HIS A 145 0.66 -24.50 26.32
CA HIS A 145 0.42 -23.78 27.58
C HIS A 145 -0.96 -24.09 28.18
N VAL A 146 -1.99 -24.15 27.34
CA VAL A 146 -3.34 -24.52 27.80
C VAL A 146 -3.39 -25.94 28.34
N ARG A 147 -2.76 -26.90 27.64
CA ARG A 147 -2.69 -28.29 28.10
C ARG A 147 -1.96 -28.41 29.45
N GLU A 148 -0.85 -27.70 29.60
CA GLU A 148 -0.09 -27.68 30.86
C GLU A 148 -0.93 -27.13 32.02
N GLU A 149 -1.72 -26.08 31.79
CA GLU A 149 -2.58 -25.52 32.83
C GLU A 149 -3.74 -26.45 33.18
N ILE A 150 -4.38 -27.06 32.17
CA ILE A 150 -5.44 -28.06 32.40
C ILE A 150 -4.90 -29.25 33.21
N GLU A 151 -3.69 -29.73 32.92
CA GLU A 151 -3.07 -30.81 33.68
C GLU A 151 -2.78 -30.43 35.14
N ARG A 152 -2.30 -29.20 35.40
CA ARG A 152 -2.09 -28.71 36.77
C ARG A 152 -3.39 -28.71 37.56
N PHE A 153 -4.45 -28.12 37.02
CA PHE A 153 -5.75 -28.11 37.69
C PHE A 153 -6.36 -29.50 37.81
N ARG A 154 -6.14 -30.39 36.83
CA ARG A 154 -6.59 -31.79 36.92
C ARG A 154 -6.00 -32.52 38.13
N HIS A 155 -4.73 -32.24 38.44
CA HIS A 155 -4.10 -32.75 39.66
C HIS A 155 -4.71 -32.12 40.92
N GLU A 156 -4.97 -30.80 40.93
CA GLU A 156 -5.59 -30.09 42.05
C GLU A 156 -7.03 -30.59 42.31
N SER A 157 -7.91 -30.65 41.30
CA SER A 157 -9.30 -31.09 41.44
C SER A 157 -9.44 -32.58 41.79
N SER A 158 -8.46 -33.43 41.44
CA SER A 158 -8.46 -34.85 41.83
C SER A 158 -8.44 -35.03 43.36
N THR A 159 -7.91 -34.06 44.09
CA THR A 159 -7.89 -34.07 45.56
C THR A 159 -9.20 -33.61 46.19
N ALA A 160 -10.08 -32.96 45.42
CA ALA A 160 -11.33 -32.33 45.88
C ALA A 160 -12.60 -33.16 45.57
N GLU A 161 -12.47 -34.33 44.94
CA GLU A 161 -13.58 -35.23 44.54
C GLU A 161 -14.71 -34.53 43.74
N VAL A 162 -14.40 -33.45 43.02
CA VAL A 162 -15.38 -32.70 42.22
C VAL A 162 -15.73 -33.49 40.96
N SER A 163 -17.01 -33.54 40.59
CA SER A 163 -17.50 -34.11 39.33
C SER A 163 -18.60 -33.26 38.72
N THR A 164 -18.62 -33.18 37.39
CA THR A 164 -19.59 -32.40 36.62
C THR A 164 -20.47 -33.32 35.78
N ARG A 165 -21.79 -33.12 35.80
CA ARG A 165 -22.70 -33.78 34.85
C ARG A 165 -22.80 -32.90 33.61
N VAL A 166 -22.32 -33.41 32.48
CA VAL A 166 -22.42 -32.76 31.17
C VAL A 166 -23.63 -33.32 30.42
N MET A 167 -24.44 -32.45 29.85
CA MET A 167 -25.63 -32.79 29.08
C MET A 167 -25.50 -32.24 27.66
N TRP A 168 -25.82 -33.05 26.66
CA TRP A 168 -25.79 -32.61 25.27
C TRP A 168 -27.13 -31.99 24.90
N GLN A 169 -27.09 -30.80 24.28
CA GLN A 169 -28.29 -30.19 23.73
C GLN A 169 -28.78 -31.02 22.54
N ASP A 170 -30.08 -31.27 22.47
CA ASP A 170 -30.70 -31.96 21.34
C ASP A 170 -30.71 -31.02 20.12
N PRO A 171 -30.05 -31.39 19.00
CA PRO A 171 -30.06 -30.59 17.77
C PRO A 171 -31.46 -30.29 17.24
N TRP A 172 -32.44 -31.16 17.52
CA TRP A 172 -33.82 -31.01 17.03
C TRP A 172 -34.67 -30.12 17.94
N ALA A 173 -34.37 -30.09 19.24
CA ALA A 173 -35.04 -29.22 20.20
C ALA A 173 -34.80 -27.73 19.90
N ALA A 174 -33.59 -27.38 19.43
CA ALA A 174 -33.27 -26.01 19.00
C ALA A 174 -34.04 -25.56 17.74
N ALA A 175 -34.49 -26.51 16.90
CA ALA A 175 -35.30 -26.25 15.71
C ALA A 175 -36.82 -26.41 15.95
N GLY A 176 -37.24 -26.68 17.19
CA GLY A 176 -38.65 -26.89 17.56
C GLY A 176 -39.27 -28.19 17.03
N VAL A 177 -38.45 -29.19 16.70
CA VAL A 177 -38.90 -30.50 16.17
C VAL A 177 -38.64 -31.58 17.20
N ALA A 178 -39.65 -32.40 17.51
CA ALA A 178 -39.50 -33.50 18.47
C ALA A 178 -38.60 -34.60 17.89
N SER A 179 -37.56 -34.97 18.64
CA SER A 179 -36.65 -36.06 18.27
C SER A 179 -37.37 -37.42 18.28
N MET A 180 -37.14 -38.25 17.26
CA MET A 180 -37.69 -39.61 17.14
C MET A 180 -36.95 -40.65 17.99
N ARG A 181 -35.99 -40.25 18.82
CA ARG A 181 -35.33 -41.18 19.75
C ARG A 181 -36.28 -41.46 20.91
N ASN A 182 -36.72 -42.72 21.04
CA ASN A 182 -37.61 -43.24 22.10
C ASN A 182 -36.95 -43.25 23.50
N ASP A 183 -35.96 -42.40 23.77
CA ASP A 183 -35.28 -42.31 25.05
C ASP A 183 -35.52 -40.88 25.58
N ASP A 184 -36.44 -40.74 26.53
CA ASP A 184 -36.94 -39.48 27.12
C ASP A 184 -35.86 -38.73 27.95
N GLY A 185 -34.58 -39.00 27.76
CA GLY A 185 -33.47 -38.42 28.51
C GLY A 185 -32.44 -37.77 27.59
N ALA A 186 -32.15 -36.48 27.82
CA ALA A 186 -30.98 -35.84 27.27
C ALA A 186 -29.74 -36.71 27.58
N TYR A 187 -28.98 -37.08 26.54
CA TYR A 187 -27.73 -37.82 26.71
C TYR A 187 -26.84 -37.04 27.69
N SER A 188 -26.44 -37.67 28.79
CA SER A 188 -25.64 -37.04 29.84
C SER A 188 -24.55 -37.98 30.36
N LYS A 189 -23.41 -37.41 30.75
CA LYS A 189 -22.24 -38.15 31.26
C LYS A 189 -21.68 -37.40 32.46
N VAL A 190 -21.37 -38.13 33.54
CA VAL A 190 -20.71 -37.56 34.72
C VAL A 190 -19.20 -37.73 34.55
N ILE A 191 -18.47 -36.63 34.59
CA ILE A 191 -17.01 -36.60 34.38
C ILE A 191 -16.35 -35.96 35.60
N PRO A 192 -15.25 -36.54 36.13
CA PRO A 192 -14.55 -35.93 37.25
C PRO A 192 -13.85 -34.62 36.83
N GLY A 193 -13.86 -33.63 37.73
CA GLY A 193 -13.33 -32.28 37.55
C GLY A 193 -14.42 -31.20 37.42
N GLY A 194 -14.00 -29.94 37.44
CA GLY A 194 -14.84 -28.78 37.11
C GLY A 194 -15.29 -28.79 35.65
N LYS A 195 -16.15 -27.84 35.26
CA LYS A 195 -16.82 -27.80 33.94
C LYS A 195 -15.81 -27.75 32.80
N VAL A 196 -14.72 -26.99 32.93
CA VAL A 196 -13.67 -26.90 31.88
C VAL A 196 -12.92 -28.22 31.75
N ILE A 197 -12.49 -28.81 32.86
CA ILE A 197 -11.74 -30.08 32.87
C ILE A 197 -12.61 -31.22 32.32
N ALA A 198 -13.86 -31.29 32.76
CA ALA A 198 -14.83 -32.27 32.30
C ALA A 198 -15.04 -32.16 30.78
N THR A 199 -15.23 -30.94 30.28
CA THR A 199 -15.41 -30.67 28.85
C THR A 199 -14.17 -31.02 28.03
N TYR A 200 -12.98 -30.66 28.53
CA TYR A 200 -11.74 -30.95 27.84
C TYR A 200 -11.47 -32.45 27.78
N ARG A 201 -11.76 -33.21 28.86
CA ARG A 201 -11.68 -34.67 28.86
C ARG A 201 -12.59 -35.32 27.83
N LEU A 202 -13.83 -34.86 27.71
CA LEU A 202 -14.74 -35.35 26.67
C LEU A 202 -14.16 -35.12 25.26
N ALA A 203 -13.50 -33.99 25.03
CA ALA A 203 -12.81 -33.73 23.78
C ALA A 203 -11.58 -34.65 23.60
N GLU A 204 -10.80 -34.95 24.66
CA GLU A 204 -9.67 -35.88 24.59
C GLU A 204 -10.10 -37.31 24.27
N GLU A 205 -11.21 -37.75 24.84
CA GLU A 205 -11.81 -39.09 24.62
C GLU A 205 -12.47 -39.22 23.25
N GLY A 206 -12.73 -38.10 22.55
CA GLY A 206 -13.45 -38.08 21.27
C GLY A 206 -14.97 -38.13 21.41
N ASP A 207 -15.48 -37.96 22.63
CA ASP A 207 -16.91 -37.99 22.96
C ASP A 207 -17.60 -36.63 22.78
N LEU A 208 -16.85 -35.57 22.47
CA LEU A 208 -17.38 -34.22 22.23
C LEU A 208 -17.04 -33.74 20.81
N SER A 209 -18.05 -33.65 19.94
CA SER A 209 -17.88 -33.07 18.60
C SER A 209 -17.61 -31.57 18.67
N TYR A 210 -16.90 -31.02 17.67
CA TYR A 210 -16.57 -29.59 17.65
C TYR A 210 -17.82 -28.68 17.62
N GLU A 211 -18.88 -29.08 16.91
CA GLU A 211 -20.11 -28.29 16.78
C GLU A 211 -21.13 -28.57 17.91
N ALA A 212 -20.89 -29.56 18.77
CA ALA A 212 -21.82 -29.84 19.88
C ALA A 212 -21.82 -28.72 20.92
N ASP A 213 -23.03 -28.30 21.30
CA ASP A 213 -23.31 -27.49 22.48
C ASP A 213 -23.72 -28.38 23.65
N ILE A 214 -23.30 -27.98 24.85
CA ILE A 214 -23.48 -28.74 26.08
C ILE A 214 -23.87 -27.82 27.23
N ASP A 215 -24.67 -28.36 28.14
CA ASP A 215 -25.05 -27.75 29.40
C ASP A 215 -24.45 -28.54 30.58
N TYR A 216 -24.46 -27.92 31.76
CA TYR A 216 -23.86 -28.47 32.97
C TYR A 216 -24.88 -28.52 34.10
N ASP A 217 -24.97 -29.66 34.76
CA ASP A 217 -25.66 -29.82 36.04
C ASP A 217 -24.63 -30.07 37.16
N GLU A 218 -24.82 -29.38 38.28
CA GLU A 218 -23.93 -29.50 39.43
C GLU A 218 -24.19 -30.80 40.21
N ILE A 219 -23.16 -31.61 40.41
CA ILE A 219 -23.16 -32.66 41.42
C ILE A 219 -22.32 -32.17 42.58
N ILE A 220 -22.99 -31.77 43.66
CA ILE A 220 -22.39 -31.22 44.89
C ILE A 220 -21.51 -32.29 45.55
N SER A 221 -20.20 -32.02 45.65
CA SER A 221 -19.26 -32.79 46.47
C SER A 221 -19.67 -32.72 47.94
N ALA A 222 -19.53 -33.80 48.69
CA ALA A 222 -19.96 -33.92 50.09
C ALA A 222 -19.12 -33.08 51.09
N THR A 223 -18.25 -32.20 50.61
CA THR A 223 -17.32 -31.41 51.43
C THR A 223 -17.42 -29.90 51.13
N PRO A 224 -17.12 -29.02 52.11
CA PRO A 224 -17.20 -27.57 51.95
C PRO A 224 -15.96 -27.04 51.20
N SER A 225 -15.82 -27.35 49.91
CA SER A 225 -14.86 -26.72 49.00
C SER A 225 -15.48 -25.48 48.33
N PRO A 226 -14.67 -24.52 47.83
CA PRO A 226 -15.19 -23.42 47.02
C PRO A 226 -16.03 -23.94 45.84
N PRO A 227 -17.04 -23.17 45.37
CA PRO A 227 -17.93 -23.61 44.31
C PRO A 227 -17.13 -23.91 43.02
N PRO A 228 -17.50 -24.96 42.25
CA PRO A 228 -16.77 -25.40 41.06
C PRO A 228 -16.57 -24.28 40.02
N ASP A 229 -17.52 -23.34 39.92
CA ASP A 229 -17.43 -22.19 39.01
C ASP A 229 -16.27 -21.24 39.31
N THR A 230 -15.86 -21.12 40.58
CA THR A 230 -14.68 -20.32 40.94
C THR A 230 -13.36 -20.97 40.54
N ASP A 231 -13.31 -22.30 40.44
CA ASP A 231 -12.13 -23.04 39.98
C ASP A 231 -11.98 -22.94 38.44
N ASP A 232 -13.09 -23.12 37.71
CA ASP A 232 -13.11 -23.01 36.25
C ASP A 232 -12.73 -21.60 35.76
N THR A 233 -13.27 -20.56 36.41
CA THR A 233 -12.89 -19.16 36.10
C THR A 233 -11.40 -18.91 36.38
N GLY A 234 -10.88 -19.49 37.47
CA GLY A 234 -9.46 -19.43 37.81
C GLY A 234 -8.56 -20.10 36.76
N LEU A 235 -8.97 -21.26 36.26
CA LEU A 235 -8.28 -22.01 35.21
C LEU A 235 -8.24 -21.24 33.90
N VAL A 236 -9.39 -20.74 33.44
CA VAL A 236 -9.47 -19.93 32.21
C VAL A 236 -8.56 -18.71 32.31
N ARG A 237 -8.53 -18.03 33.47
CA ARG A 237 -7.65 -16.88 33.70
C ARG A 237 -6.17 -17.25 33.65
N LYS A 238 -5.74 -18.31 34.35
CA LYS A 238 -4.33 -18.72 34.29
C LYS A 238 -3.92 -19.16 32.87
N ALA A 239 -4.80 -19.81 32.12
CA ALA A 239 -4.57 -20.16 30.72
C ALA A 239 -4.49 -18.92 29.82
N GLN A 240 -5.35 -17.92 30.03
CA GLN A 240 -5.28 -16.61 29.37
C GLN A 240 -3.91 -15.96 29.64
N ASP A 241 -3.50 -15.84 30.90
CA ASP A 241 -2.22 -15.21 31.29
C ASP A 241 -1.01 -15.95 30.67
N ALA A 242 -1.02 -17.29 30.71
CA ALA A 242 0.05 -18.11 30.15
C ALA A 242 0.18 -18.00 28.62
N THR A 243 -0.90 -17.63 27.92
CA THR A 243 -0.92 -17.57 26.45
C THR A 243 -0.68 -16.17 25.88
N ARG A 244 -0.75 -15.11 26.71
CA ARG A 244 -0.66 -13.71 26.27
C ARG A 244 0.61 -13.37 25.48
N ALA A 245 1.77 -13.87 25.95
CA ALA A 245 3.06 -13.56 25.35
C ALA A 245 3.24 -14.15 23.93
N GLU A 246 2.51 -15.22 23.61
CA GLU A 246 2.55 -15.85 22.29
C GLU A 246 1.65 -15.14 21.27
N MET A 247 0.80 -14.21 21.72
CA MET A 247 -0.17 -13.48 20.89
C MET A 247 0.35 -12.11 20.43
N ASP A 248 1.63 -11.82 20.67
CA ASP A 248 2.28 -10.61 20.19
C ASP A 248 3.02 -10.84 18.86
N CYS A 249 2.86 -9.88 17.96
CA CYS A 249 3.59 -9.87 16.71
C CYS A 249 5.06 -9.54 16.94
N GLN A 250 5.96 -10.40 16.47
CA GLN A 250 7.42 -10.25 16.62
C GLN A 250 8.05 -9.13 15.77
N VAL A 251 7.22 -8.29 15.12
CA VAL A 251 7.66 -7.15 14.30
C VAL A 251 7.29 -5.84 14.99
N CYS A 252 6.04 -5.69 15.42
CA CYS A 252 5.57 -4.50 16.13
C CYS A 252 5.50 -4.67 17.64
N TYR A 253 5.84 -5.85 18.17
CA TYR A 253 5.86 -6.21 19.60
C TYR A 253 4.56 -5.88 20.35
N ALA A 254 3.43 -6.13 19.70
CA ALA A 254 2.11 -5.87 20.25
C ALA A 254 1.12 -6.91 19.76
N LEU A 255 -0.05 -6.98 20.43
CA LEU A 255 -1.10 -7.96 20.18
C LEU A 255 -1.42 -8.03 18.69
N PHE A 256 -1.54 -9.25 18.15
CA PHE A 256 -1.81 -9.41 16.72
C PHE A 256 -3.09 -8.67 16.30
N TYR A 257 -2.98 -7.91 15.21
CA TYR A 257 -4.11 -7.30 14.50
C TYR A 257 -4.10 -7.80 13.06
N ASP A 258 -5.21 -8.41 12.62
CA ASP A 258 -5.32 -9.12 11.34
C ASP A 258 -4.18 -10.16 11.16
N PRO A 259 -4.16 -11.23 11.98
CA PRO A 259 -3.04 -12.18 12.04
C PRO A 259 -2.94 -13.01 10.76
N LEU A 260 -1.77 -13.01 10.13
CA LEU A 260 -1.45 -13.81 8.95
C LEU A 260 -0.36 -14.82 9.26
N THR A 261 -0.68 -16.11 9.14
CA THR A 261 0.29 -17.19 9.24
C THR A 261 0.90 -17.47 7.86
N THR A 262 2.22 -17.35 7.78
CA THR A 262 2.98 -17.60 6.56
C THR A 262 3.19 -19.09 6.31
N THR A 263 3.58 -19.47 5.09
CA THR A 263 3.87 -20.88 4.71
C THR A 263 4.95 -21.55 5.56
N CYS A 264 5.76 -20.75 6.28
CA CYS A 264 6.77 -21.23 7.20
C CYS A 264 6.25 -21.40 8.65
N GLY A 265 4.96 -21.19 8.91
CA GLY A 265 4.33 -21.39 10.22
C GLY A 265 4.39 -20.18 11.18
N HIS A 266 5.04 -19.08 10.79
CA HIS A 266 5.12 -17.87 11.62
C HIS A 266 3.98 -16.90 11.31
N THR A 267 3.43 -16.28 12.36
CA THR A 267 2.30 -15.35 12.28
C THR A 267 2.75 -13.90 12.48
N PHE A 268 2.17 -12.98 11.70
CA PHE A 268 2.44 -11.54 11.75
C PHE A 268 1.13 -10.74 11.63
N CYS A 269 1.11 -9.49 12.11
CA CYS A 269 0.06 -8.56 11.68
C CYS A 269 0.15 -8.36 10.16
N ARG A 270 -0.98 -8.29 9.45
CA ARG A 270 -1.00 -8.03 7.99
C ARG A 270 -0.14 -6.84 7.61
N SER A 271 -0.33 -5.69 8.27
CA SER A 271 0.44 -4.46 8.02
C SER A 271 1.95 -4.65 8.19
N CYS A 272 2.37 -5.40 9.21
CA CYS A 272 3.78 -5.72 9.46
C CYS A 272 4.37 -6.59 8.34
N LEU A 273 3.63 -7.61 7.91
CA LEU A 273 4.07 -8.49 6.82
C LEU A 273 4.13 -7.74 5.49
N HIS A 274 3.16 -6.87 5.20
CA HIS A 274 3.19 -5.98 4.04
C HIS A 274 4.49 -5.19 3.97
N ARG A 275 4.83 -4.51 5.07
CA ARG A 275 6.04 -3.71 5.16
C ARG A 275 7.29 -4.55 4.90
N ILE A 276 7.37 -5.77 5.45
CA ILE A 276 8.50 -6.67 5.19
C ILE A 276 8.60 -7.06 3.70
N LEU A 277 7.47 -7.41 3.07
CA LEU A 277 7.41 -7.82 1.66
C LEU A 277 7.75 -6.69 0.67
N ASP A 278 7.79 -5.45 1.15
CA ASP A 278 8.26 -4.34 0.33
C ASP A 278 9.76 -4.50 0.04
N TYR A 279 10.58 -4.95 0.99
CA TYR A 279 12.05 -5.03 0.84
C TYR A 279 12.63 -6.46 0.83
N SER A 280 11.93 -7.45 1.38
CA SER A 280 12.43 -8.82 1.54
C SER A 280 11.33 -9.85 1.31
N ARG A 281 11.68 -10.97 0.67
CA ARG A 281 10.80 -12.15 0.54
C ARG A 281 11.15 -13.28 1.49
N TYR A 282 11.82 -12.98 2.59
CA TYR A 282 12.21 -13.96 3.59
C TYR A 282 11.50 -13.66 4.91
N CYS A 283 11.11 -14.73 5.61
CA CYS A 283 10.55 -14.62 6.96
C CYS A 283 11.57 -13.93 7.89
N PRO A 284 11.20 -12.88 8.65
CA PRO A 284 12.12 -12.21 9.56
C PRO A 284 12.57 -13.11 10.72
N ILE A 285 11.78 -14.14 11.06
CA ILE A 285 12.05 -15.04 12.17
C ILE A 285 12.96 -16.20 11.73
N CYS A 286 12.54 -16.97 10.71
CA CYS A 286 13.26 -18.20 10.31
C CYS A 286 14.03 -18.09 8.99
N ARG A 287 13.99 -16.94 8.31
CA ARG A 287 14.69 -16.68 7.03
C ARG A 287 14.31 -17.61 5.88
N ARG A 288 13.21 -18.37 5.99
CA ARG A 288 12.65 -19.16 4.87
C ARG A 288 11.97 -18.24 3.85
N PRO A 289 12.04 -18.57 2.54
CA PRO A 289 11.32 -17.82 1.50
C PRO A 289 9.81 -17.81 1.75
N LEU A 290 9.19 -16.65 1.60
CA LEU A 290 7.75 -16.44 1.70
C LEU A 290 7.12 -16.58 0.32
N ALA A 291 6.39 -17.66 0.09
CA ALA A 291 5.64 -17.90 -1.14
C ALA A 291 4.22 -17.34 -1.03
N ILE A 292 4.09 -16.03 -0.80
CA ILE A 292 2.81 -15.35 -0.55
C ILE A 292 2.63 -14.22 -1.56
N SER A 293 1.38 -13.99 -2.00
CA SER A 293 1.06 -12.86 -2.86
C SER A 293 1.43 -11.55 -2.16
N PRO A 294 2.25 -10.68 -2.79
CA PRO A 294 2.62 -9.39 -2.22
C PRO A 294 1.44 -8.43 -2.11
N LEU A 295 0.31 -8.71 -2.78
CA LEU A 295 -0.91 -7.93 -2.60
C LEU A 295 -1.51 -8.11 -1.21
N LEU A 296 -1.32 -9.29 -0.59
CA LEU A 296 -1.76 -9.60 0.78
C LEU A 296 -3.18 -9.09 1.09
N ASN A 297 -4.10 -9.10 0.11
CA ASN A 297 -5.48 -8.71 0.38
C ASN A 297 -6.20 -9.81 1.18
N GLN A 298 -7.26 -9.45 1.91
CA GLN A 298 -7.97 -10.40 2.78
C GLN A 298 -8.62 -11.57 2.03
N ILE A 299 -8.90 -11.41 0.73
CA ILE A 299 -9.54 -12.45 -0.10
C ILE A 299 -8.52 -13.54 -0.49
N LEU A 300 -7.33 -13.13 -0.91
CA LEU A 300 -6.25 -14.03 -1.35
C LEU A 300 -5.45 -14.58 -0.17
N SER A 301 -5.32 -13.80 0.90
CA SER A 301 -4.59 -14.12 2.11
C SER A 301 -5.48 -13.84 3.33
N PRO A 302 -6.46 -14.70 3.65
CA PRO A 302 -7.33 -14.50 4.81
C PRO A 302 -6.56 -14.60 6.14
N PRO A 303 -7.04 -13.95 7.21
CA PRO A 303 -6.44 -14.08 8.53
C PRO A 303 -6.52 -15.50 9.07
N ASN A 304 -5.61 -15.84 9.97
CA ASN A 304 -5.70 -17.05 10.78
C ASN A 304 -6.90 -16.92 11.73
N GLN A 305 -7.96 -17.67 11.42
CA GLN A 305 -9.25 -17.59 12.09
C GLN A 305 -9.18 -18.10 13.53
N THR A 306 -8.35 -19.11 13.81
CA THR A 306 -8.19 -19.66 15.16
C THR A 306 -7.49 -18.67 16.07
N ILE A 307 -6.37 -18.08 15.62
CA ILE A 307 -5.66 -17.04 16.38
C ILE A 307 -6.58 -15.83 16.59
N LYS A 308 -7.28 -15.39 15.54
CA LYS A 308 -8.26 -14.29 15.63
C LYS A 308 -9.33 -14.58 16.69
N ARG A 309 -9.96 -15.76 16.68
CA ARG A 309 -10.97 -16.17 17.67
C ARG A 309 -10.44 -16.18 19.10
N ILE A 310 -9.22 -16.70 19.32
CA ILE A 310 -8.61 -16.71 20.65
C ILE A 310 -8.42 -15.27 21.15
N ILE A 311 -7.90 -14.38 20.29
CA ILE A 311 -7.70 -12.97 20.63
C ILE A 311 -9.01 -12.27 20.92
N GLU A 312 -10.03 -12.45 20.09
CA GLU A 312 -11.36 -11.87 20.27
C GLU A 312 -12.10 -12.41 21.50
N THR A 313 -11.71 -13.59 22.00
CA THR A 313 -12.29 -14.17 23.22
C THR A 313 -11.60 -13.66 24.48
N PHE A 314 -10.27 -13.63 24.50
CA PHE A 314 -9.50 -13.25 25.69
C PHE A 314 -9.19 -11.75 25.79
N TRP A 315 -8.93 -11.06 24.67
CA TRP A 315 -8.40 -9.69 24.65
C TRP A 315 -9.17 -8.78 23.68
N LEU A 316 -10.51 -8.90 23.69
CA LEU A 316 -11.39 -8.13 22.81
C LEU A 316 -11.21 -6.61 22.97
N GLU A 317 -11.14 -6.12 24.20
CA GLU A 317 -10.95 -4.70 24.48
C GLU A 317 -9.58 -4.21 23.99
N GLU A 318 -8.51 -4.97 24.22
CA GLU A 318 -7.16 -4.61 23.76
C GLU A 318 -7.07 -4.56 22.23
N VAL A 319 -7.65 -5.53 21.51
CA VAL A 319 -7.61 -5.55 20.04
C VAL A 319 -8.50 -4.46 19.44
N ASN A 320 -9.62 -4.12 20.08
CA ASN A 320 -10.48 -3.01 19.66
C ASN A 320 -9.80 -1.66 19.90
N ALA A 321 -9.20 -1.44 21.07
CA ALA A 321 -8.42 -0.23 21.36
C ALA A 321 -7.24 -0.08 20.38
N ARG A 322 -6.58 -1.20 20.04
CA ARG A 322 -5.53 -1.22 19.03
C ARG A 322 -6.05 -0.86 17.64
N LYS A 323 -7.22 -1.35 17.25
CA LYS A 323 -7.88 -0.99 15.99
C LYS A 323 -8.17 0.51 15.95
N GLU A 324 -8.80 1.04 17.00
CA GLU A 324 -9.13 2.46 17.12
C GLU A 324 -7.87 3.34 17.05
N ALA A 325 -6.79 2.96 17.72
CA ALA A 325 -5.52 3.68 17.65
C ALA A 325 -4.94 3.70 16.22
N LEU A 326 -4.95 2.56 15.52
CA LEU A 326 -4.48 2.46 14.13
C LEU A 326 -5.34 3.27 13.17
N ASP A 327 -6.66 3.26 13.36
CA ASP A 327 -7.59 4.01 12.52
C ASP A 327 -7.49 5.52 12.80
N ALA A 328 -7.28 5.93 14.06
CA ALA A 328 -7.03 7.31 14.44
C ALA A 328 -5.69 7.84 13.91
N GLU A 329 -4.61 7.05 13.98
CA GLU A 329 -3.31 7.41 13.40
C GLU A 329 -3.40 7.64 11.89
N ARG A 330 -4.08 6.74 11.17
CA ARG A 330 -4.33 6.90 9.73
C ARG A 330 -5.18 8.13 9.43
N ALA A 331 -6.25 8.34 10.19
CA ALA A 331 -7.14 9.49 9.99
C ALA A 331 -6.40 10.81 10.22
N ALA A 332 -5.56 10.89 11.26
CA ALA A 332 -4.74 12.06 11.54
C ALA A 332 -3.72 12.33 10.42
N GLN A 333 -3.05 11.29 9.91
CA GLN A 333 -2.11 11.43 8.79
C GLN A 333 -2.79 11.90 7.51
N MET A 334 -4.00 11.41 7.22
CA MET A 334 -4.77 11.81 6.03
C MET A 334 -5.39 13.21 6.13
N GLN A 335 -5.69 13.70 7.34
CA GLN A 335 -6.26 15.04 7.53
C GLN A 335 -5.25 16.16 7.25
N ASP A 336 -3.97 15.92 7.48
CA ASP A 336 -2.92 16.94 7.35
C ASP A 336 -2.23 16.91 5.96
N HIS A 337 -2.12 15.72 5.34
CA HIS A 337 -1.48 15.52 4.04
C HIS A 337 -2.26 14.52 3.18
N ASP A 338 -3.23 15.03 2.41
CA ASP A 338 -4.22 14.23 1.68
C ASP A 338 -3.69 13.57 0.39
N THR A 339 -2.55 14.03 -0.12
CA THR A 339 -2.07 13.63 -1.45
C THR A 339 -0.76 12.85 -1.34
N SER A 340 -0.80 11.56 -1.69
CA SER A 340 0.42 10.77 -1.88
C SER A 340 1.23 11.27 -3.07
N LEU A 341 2.52 11.54 -2.89
CA LEU A 341 3.40 12.13 -3.90
C LEU A 341 4.38 11.09 -4.47
N PHE A 342 4.31 10.89 -5.79
CA PHE A 342 5.29 10.16 -6.57
C PHE A 342 6.28 11.14 -7.22
N ILE A 343 7.54 11.10 -6.78
CA ILE A 343 8.62 11.92 -7.33
C ILE A 343 9.30 11.13 -8.45
N CYS A 344 9.01 11.46 -9.71
CA CYS A 344 9.54 10.68 -10.84
C CYS A 344 9.73 11.49 -12.12
N THR A 345 8.63 11.91 -12.74
CA THR A 345 8.65 12.49 -14.09
C THR A 345 7.55 13.52 -14.27
N LEU A 346 7.66 14.32 -15.34
CA LEU A 346 6.66 15.33 -15.66
C LEU A 346 5.41 14.64 -16.24
N SER A 347 4.25 15.10 -15.82
CA SER A 347 2.96 14.65 -16.34
C SER A 347 2.02 15.84 -16.46
N PHE A 348 1.03 15.73 -17.34
CA PHE A 348 0.12 16.84 -17.67
C PHE A 348 -1.34 16.45 -17.52
N PRO A 349 -2.23 17.42 -17.24
CA PRO A 349 -3.67 17.21 -17.28
C PRO A 349 -4.12 16.58 -18.60
N HIS A 350 -5.10 15.68 -18.53
CA HIS A 350 -5.67 14.92 -19.63
C HIS A 350 -4.71 13.98 -20.38
N MET A 351 -3.40 14.03 -20.09
CA MET A 351 -2.40 13.23 -20.79
C MET A 351 -2.17 11.89 -20.09
N PRO A 352 -2.09 10.78 -20.86
CA PRO A 352 -1.76 9.48 -20.29
C PRO A 352 -0.29 9.41 -19.87
N THR A 353 -0.04 8.73 -18.75
CA THR A 353 1.31 8.45 -18.23
C THR A 353 1.40 6.97 -17.84
N PHE A 354 2.41 6.29 -18.37
CA PHE A 354 2.66 4.86 -18.14
C PHE A 354 3.88 4.70 -17.22
N LEU A 355 3.73 3.96 -16.13
CA LEU A 355 4.77 3.86 -15.09
C LEU A 355 5.01 2.40 -14.72
N HIS A 356 6.28 2.06 -14.54
CA HIS A 356 6.69 0.79 -13.95
C HIS A 356 7.11 1.01 -12.51
N ILE A 357 6.29 0.51 -11.58
CA ILE A 357 6.45 0.68 -10.15
C ILE A 357 7.22 -0.53 -9.61
N PHE A 358 8.48 -0.31 -9.26
CA PHE A 358 9.33 -1.37 -8.71
C PHE A 358 9.85 -1.05 -7.31
N GLU A 359 9.93 0.23 -6.93
CA GLU A 359 10.42 0.63 -5.62
C GLU A 359 9.45 0.20 -4.50
N PRO A 360 9.96 -0.43 -3.42
CA PRO A 360 9.19 -0.89 -2.26
C PRO A 360 8.13 0.11 -1.75
N ARG A 361 8.55 1.36 -1.51
CA ARG A 361 7.70 2.44 -1.00
C ARG A 361 6.53 2.79 -1.94
N TYR A 362 6.77 2.84 -3.24
CA TYR A 362 5.73 3.18 -4.23
C TYR A 362 4.81 1.99 -4.52
N ARG A 363 5.28 0.76 -4.35
CA ARG A 363 4.42 -0.44 -4.39
C ARG A 363 3.36 -0.40 -3.30
N LEU A 364 3.71 0.08 -2.10
CA LEU A 364 2.73 0.32 -1.03
C LEU A 364 1.78 1.47 -1.37
N MET A 365 2.31 2.62 -1.80
CA MET A 365 1.52 3.79 -2.21
C MET A 365 0.44 3.43 -3.25
N ILE A 366 0.80 2.69 -4.30
CA ILE A 366 -0.15 2.30 -5.35
C ILE A 366 -1.20 1.32 -4.85
N ARG A 367 -0.86 0.39 -3.95
CA ARG A 367 -1.86 -0.50 -3.33
C ARG A 367 -2.87 0.30 -2.51
N ARG A 368 -2.42 1.25 -1.68
CA ARG A 368 -3.30 2.13 -0.89
C ARG A 368 -4.25 2.94 -1.76
N ALA A 369 -3.71 3.59 -2.81
CA ALA A 369 -4.54 4.34 -3.76
C ALA A 369 -5.62 3.47 -4.42
N MET A 370 -5.36 2.17 -4.64
CA MET A 370 -6.35 1.23 -5.18
C MET A 370 -7.40 0.79 -4.15
N GLU A 371 -7.09 0.81 -2.85
CA GLU A 371 -7.99 0.46 -1.75
C GLU A 371 -8.90 1.63 -1.34
N GLU A 372 -8.39 2.87 -1.36
CA GLU A 372 -9.08 4.12 -0.99
C GLU A 372 -10.19 4.55 -1.98
N GLY A 373 -10.35 3.84 -3.10
CA GLY A 373 -11.46 3.98 -4.04
C GLY A 373 -11.29 5.09 -5.09
N HIS A 374 -10.64 6.21 -4.78
CA HIS A 374 -10.43 7.30 -5.74
C HIS A 374 -9.32 7.04 -6.76
N ARG A 375 -8.37 6.13 -6.46
CA ARG A 375 -7.28 5.69 -7.36
C ARG A 375 -6.41 6.84 -7.85
N THR A 376 -6.15 7.82 -7.00
CA THR A 376 -5.34 9.00 -7.36
C THR A 376 -4.06 9.12 -6.55
N PHE A 377 -3.05 9.75 -7.14
CA PHE A 377 -1.83 10.18 -6.48
C PHE A 377 -1.25 11.39 -7.21
N GLY A 378 -0.48 12.23 -6.53
CA GLY A 378 0.20 13.37 -7.15
C GLY A 378 1.53 12.97 -7.77
N MET A 379 1.84 13.47 -8.97
CA MET A 379 3.13 13.29 -9.62
C MET A 379 3.89 14.62 -9.63
N VAL A 380 5.13 14.62 -9.15
CA VAL A 380 6.04 15.78 -9.14
C VAL A 380 7.40 15.40 -9.73
N ILE A 381 8.10 16.39 -10.31
CA ILE A 381 9.44 16.18 -10.86
C ILE A 381 10.51 16.30 -9.76
N PRO A 382 11.57 15.47 -9.77
CA PRO A 382 12.66 15.59 -8.82
C PRO A 382 13.43 16.90 -9.00
N LYS A 383 13.91 17.45 -7.88
CA LYS A 383 14.74 18.64 -7.78
C LYS A 383 16.01 18.29 -7.03
N ARG A 384 17.17 18.76 -7.50
CA ARG A 384 18.42 18.59 -6.75
C ARG A 384 18.41 19.53 -5.54
N ARG A 385 18.53 18.97 -4.34
CA ARG A 385 18.63 19.76 -3.10
C ARG A 385 19.84 20.68 -3.15
N GLN A 386 19.64 21.96 -2.83
CA GLN A 386 20.71 22.94 -2.77
C GLN A 386 21.12 23.21 -1.33
N PHE A 387 20.16 23.26 -0.41
CA PHE A 387 20.39 23.52 1.01
C PHE A 387 19.79 22.41 1.90
N PRO A 388 20.30 22.23 3.14
CA PRO A 388 19.66 21.38 4.13
C PRO A 388 18.25 21.90 4.45
N GLY A 389 17.23 21.07 4.23
CA GLY A 389 15.82 21.43 4.42
C GLY A 389 15.05 21.67 3.12
N ASP A 390 15.72 21.80 1.96
CA ASP A 390 15.03 21.86 0.66
C ASP A 390 14.32 20.54 0.34
N SER A 391 13.14 20.65 -0.26
CA SER A 391 12.48 19.52 -0.92
C SER A 391 13.35 18.98 -2.06
N ASP A 392 13.32 17.66 -2.25
CA ASP A 392 13.93 16.97 -3.39
C ASP A 392 13.01 16.93 -4.62
N PHE A 393 12.00 17.80 -4.68
CA PHE A 393 11.05 17.89 -5.78
C PHE A 393 10.61 19.34 -6.04
N HIS A 394 10.04 19.57 -7.23
CA HIS A 394 9.39 20.84 -7.55
C HIS A 394 7.94 20.86 -7.04
N GLU A 395 7.50 22.01 -6.53
CA GLU A 395 6.20 22.15 -5.84
C GLU A 395 4.98 21.98 -6.75
N LEU A 396 5.09 22.25 -8.06
CA LEU A 396 3.97 22.03 -8.98
C LEU A 396 3.98 20.60 -9.49
N GLY A 397 2.79 20.00 -9.49
CA GLY A 397 2.56 18.65 -9.97
C GLY A 397 1.23 18.48 -10.67
N THR A 398 0.98 17.25 -11.11
CA THR A 398 -0.29 16.86 -11.72
C THR A 398 -0.87 15.70 -10.92
N LEU A 399 -2.15 15.82 -10.54
CA LEU A 399 -2.90 14.76 -9.91
C LEU A 399 -3.22 13.71 -10.97
N LEU A 400 -2.76 12.47 -10.77
CA LEU A 400 -2.96 11.37 -11.69
C LEU A 400 -4.04 10.43 -11.16
N ARG A 401 -4.86 9.89 -12.06
CA ARG A 401 -5.77 8.78 -11.76
C ARG A 401 -5.28 7.50 -12.43
N ILE A 402 -5.23 6.41 -11.67
CA ILE A 402 -4.93 5.08 -12.17
C ILE A 402 -6.14 4.55 -12.94
N VAL A 403 -5.97 4.36 -14.24
CA VAL A 403 -6.97 3.79 -15.15
C VAL A 403 -6.85 2.27 -15.16
N ASN A 404 -5.62 1.76 -15.24
CA ASN A 404 -5.33 0.34 -15.29
C ASN A 404 -4.09 0.00 -14.46
N VAL A 405 -4.07 -1.19 -13.87
CA VAL A 405 -2.93 -1.72 -13.12
C VAL A 405 -2.73 -3.20 -13.41
N GLN A 406 -1.50 -3.58 -13.72
CA GLN A 406 -1.06 -4.95 -13.86
C GLN A 406 -0.03 -5.26 -12.79
N PHE A 407 -0.41 -6.07 -11.80
CA PHE A 407 0.51 -6.52 -10.75
C PHE A 407 1.27 -7.77 -11.18
N TYR A 408 2.57 -7.76 -10.92
CA TYR A 408 3.44 -8.91 -11.08
C TYR A 408 3.58 -9.67 -9.75
N SER A 409 3.94 -10.95 -9.82
CA SER A 409 4.11 -11.83 -8.66
C SER A 409 5.20 -11.37 -7.69
N ASP A 410 6.13 -10.53 -8.16
CA ASP A 410 7.17 -9.94 -7.35
C ASP A 410 6.75 -8.68 -6.60
N GLY A 411 5.51 -8.23 -6.83
CA GLY A 411 4.92 -7.04 -6.23
C GLY A 411 5.19 -5.76 -7.02
N ARG A 412 5.93 -5.84 -8.14
CA ARG A 412 6.03 -4.74 -9.09
C ARG A 412 4.69 -4.56 -9.80
N SER A 413 4.46 -3.39 -10.37
CA SER A 413 3.29 -3.16 -11.22
C SER A 413 3.59 -2.29 -12.42
N LEU A 414 2.89 -2.54 -13.52
CA LEU A 414 2.74 -1.60 -14.61
C LEU A 414 1.42 -0.85 -14.40
N ILE A 415 1.46 0.48 -14.36
CA ILE A 415 0.26 1.31 -14.22
C ILE A 415 0.11 2.23 -15.42
N GLU A 416 -1.14 2.37 -15.84
CA GLU A 416 -1.60 3.37 -16.79
C GLU A 416 -2.42 4.40 -16.03
N THR A 417 -2.09 5.66 -16.23
CA THR A 417 -2.69 6.78 -15.53
C THR A 417 -3.10 7.88 -16.49
N VAL A 418 -4.05 8.72 -16.10
CA VAL A 418 -4.42 9.95 -16.81
C VAL A 418 -4.33 11.14 -15.86
N GLY A 419 -3.76 12.25 -16.32
CA GLY A 419 -3.73 13.48 -15.54
C GLY A 419 -5.11 14.10 -15.38
N LEU A 420 -5.44 14.58 -14.19
CA LEU A 420 -6.72 15.21 -13.87
C LEU A 420 -6.59 16.72 -13.76
N SER A 421 -5.78 17.19 -12.81
CA SER A 421 -5.66 18.60 -12.47
C SER A 421 -4.25 18.93 -12.02
N ARG A 422 -3.89 20.21 -12.10
CA ARG A 422 -2.64 20.73 -11.57
C ARG A 422 -2.80 20.99 -10.08
N PHE A 423 -1.70 20.88 -9.34
CA PHE A 423 -1.66 21.27 -7.93
C PHE A 423 -0.31 21.87 -7.57
N ARG A 424 -0.28 22.58 -6.44
CA ARG A 424 0.92 23.04 -5.75
C ARG A 424 1.01 22.36 -4.40
N VAL A 425 2.17 21.81 -4.06
CA VAL A 425 2.46 21.30 -2.72
C VAL A 425 2.71 22.50 -1.81
N LEU A 426 1.91 22.62 -0.75
CA LEU A 426 2.04 23.66 0.27
C LEU A 426 2.92 23.19 1.44
N GLU A 427 2.65 21.98 1.90
CA GLU A 427 3.33 21.32 3.02
C GLU A 427 3.55 19.85 2.65
N HIS A 428 4.58 19.22 3.21
CA HIS A 428 4.89 17.82 2.90
C HIS A 428 5.52 17.09 4.08
N ASP A 429 5.24 15.79 4.18
CA ASP A 429 5.83 14.90 5.18
C ASP A 429 6.09 13.50 4.60
N PHE A 430 6.65 12.59 5.40
CA PHE A 430 6.92 11.22 5.04
C PHE A 430 5.90 10.26 5.66
N LEU A 431 5.30 9.42 4.81
CA LEU A 431 4.44 8.32 5.23
C LEU A 431 4.99 7.00 4.68
N ASP A 432 5.39 6.09 5.58
CA ASP A 432 5.91 4.75 5.23
C ASP A 432 6.98 4.72 4.12
N GLY A 433 7.80 5.78 4.06
CA GLY A 433 8.95 5.89 3.15
C GLY A 433 8.68 6.59 1.82
N TYR A 434 7.44 7.01 1.53
CA TYR A 434 7.12 7.91 0.41
C TYR A 434 6.63 9.27 0.92
N MET A 435 6.65 10.28 0.05
CA MET A 435 6.22 11.63 0.39
C MET A 435 4.70 11.75 0.34
N VAL A 436 4.12 12.48 1.28
CA VAL A 436 2.73 12.94 1.26
C VAL A 436 2.72 14.46 1.35
N GLY A 437 1.72 15.10 0.76
CA GLY A 437 1.65 16.54 0.66
C GLY A 437 0.25 17.07 0.94
N LYS A 438 0.17 18.22 1.59
CA LYS A 438 -1.00 19.09 1.53
C LYS A 438 -0.93 19.88 0.24
N THR A 439 -1.97 19.76 -0.59
CA THR A 439 -1.94 20.36 -1.92
C THR A 439 -3.05 21.37 -2.14
N GLU A 440 -2.73 22.40 -2.91
CA GLU A 440 -3.68 23.37 -3.42
C GLU A 440 -3.88 23.13 -4.91
N ARG A 441 -5.14 23.01 -5.33
CA ARG A 441 -5.47 22.85 -6.74
C ARG A 441 -5.17 24.15 -7.49
N VAL A 442 -4.52 24.04 -8.64
CA VAL A 442 -4.25 25.18 -9.52
C VAL A 442 -5.20 25.11 -10.71
N ASP A 443 -6.17 26.00 -10.73
CA ASP A 443 -7.14 26.14 -11.81
C ASP A 443 -6.76 27.27 -12.78
N ASP A 444 -7.39 27.25 -13.95
CA ASP A 444 -7.25 28.33 -14.93
C ASP A 444 -8.09 29.54 -14.46
N VAL A 445 -7.73 30.75 -14.90
CA VAL A 445 -8.51 31.97 -14.61
C VAL A 445 -9.92 31.87 -15.21
N SER A 446 -10.82 32.75 -14.78
CA SER A 446 -12.18 32.77 -15.31
C SER A 446 -12.17 33.09 -16.82
N LEU A 447 -13.20 32.63 -17.54
CA LEU A 447 -13.35 32.96 -18.96
C LEU A 447 -13.43 34.47 -19.19
N GLU A 448 -14.05 35.21 -18.28
CA GLU A 448 -14.16 36.68 -18.34
C GLU A 448 -12.77 37.35 -18.25
N ASP A 449 -11.92 36.87 -17.33
CA ASP A 449 -10.55 37.37 -17.19
C ASP A 449 -9.69 37.03 -18.41
N GLU A 450 -9.88 35.83 -18.98
CA GLU A 450 -9.18 35.39 -20.19
C GLU A 450 -9.56 36.25 -21.41
N GLU A 451 -10.86 36.50 -21.61
CA GLU A 451 -11.37 37.37 -22.68
C GLU A 451 -10.88 38.82 -22.52
N ALA A 452 -10.87 39.34 -21.29
CA ALA A 452 -10.38 40.69 -21.00
C ALA A 452 -8.87 40.82 -21.27
N ALA A 453 -8.08 39.82 -20.87
CA ALA A 453 -6.64 39.78 -21.15
C ALA A 453 -6.35 39.69 -22.66
N GLU A 454 -7.09 38.87 -23.39
CA GLU A 454 -6.98 38.79 -24.85
C GLU A 454 -7.33 40.12 -25.53
N ALA A 455 -8.44 40.76 -25.13
CA ALA A 455 -8.86 42.04 -25.71
C ALA A 455 -7.83 43.16 -25.47
N ALA A 456 -7.21 43.19 -24.29
CA ALA A 456 -6.18 44.17 -23.95
C ALA A 456 -4.89 43.99 -24.76
N GLU A 457 -4.47 42.74 -24.99
CA GLU A 457 -3.20 42.43 -25.65
C GLU A 457 -3.29 42.35 -27.18
N ALA A 458 -4.44 41.94 -27.72
CA ALA A 458 -4.65 41.78 -29.16
C ALA A 458 -5.11 43.06 -29.88
N SER A 459 -5.43 44.13 -29.13
CA SER A 459 -5.80 45.42 -29.71
C SER A 459 -4.55 46.15 -30.24
N PRO A 460 -4.50 46.55 -31.52
CA PRO A 460 -3.40 47.36 -32.03
C PRO A 460 -3.41 48.73 -31.33
N MET A 461 -2.29 49.14 -30.71
CA MET A 461 -2.09 50.51 -30.22
C MET A 461 -2.46 51.49 -31.34
N GLU A 462 -3.53 52.26 -31.18
CA GLU A 462 -3.84 53.38 -32.07
C GLU A 462 -2.67 54.36 -31.99
N LEU A 463 -1.90 54.45 -33.08
CA LEU A 463 -0.87 55.46 -33.26
C LEU A 463 -1.52 56.85 -33.14
N GLU A 464 -1.03 57.63 -32.18
CA GLU A 464 -1.36 59.03 -31.95
C GLU A 464 -1.44 59.83 -33.26
N SER A 465 -2.66 60.10 -33.75
CA SER A 465 -2.84 61.06 -34.84
C SER A 465 -2.90 62.47 -34.26
N ASN A 466 -1.70 63.03 -34.14
CA ASN A 466 -1.29 64.43 -34.16
C ASN A 466 -2.39 65.51 -34.30
N GLN A 467 -2.42 66.45 -33.35
CA GLN A 467 -3.27 67.63 -33.35
C GLN A 467 -2.83 68.70 -34.37
N GLY A 468 -3.78 69.11 -35.23
CA GLY A 468 -3.98 70.49 -35.72
C GLY A 468 -3.49 70.84 -37.14
N PRO A 469 -3.96 71.97 -37.73
CA PRO A 469 -5.35 72.47 -37.77
C PRO A 469 -5.75 73.02 -39.16
N MET A 470 -6.98 72.81 -39.64
CA MET A 470 -7.51 73.53 -40.82
C MET A 470 -9.03 73.76 -40.72
N LEU A 471 -9.38 75.01 -40.43
CA LEU A 471 -10.38 75.91 -41.03
C LEU A 471 -11.82 75.44 -41.37
N GLU A 472 -12.72 76.38 -41.08
CA GLU A 472 -14.18 76.42 -41.19
C GLU A 472 -14.75 76.10 -42.58
N GLY A 473 -15.97 75.53 -42.61
CA GLY A 473 -16.81 75.48 -43.81
C GLY A 473 -17.98 74.49 -43.77
N ASP A 474 -19.10 74.95 -43.21
CA ASP A 474 -20.51 74.68 -43.55
C ASP A 474 -21.12 73.25 -43.68
N LYS A 475 -22.15 73.06 -42.84
CA LYS A 475 -23.46 72.37 -42.99
C LYS A 475 -23.72 71.53 -44.27
N GLU A 476 -24.22 70.30 -44.13
CA GLU A 476 -25.67 69.96 -44.10
C GLU A 476 -25.88 68.43 -43.94
N SER A 477 -27.10 68.09 -43.52
CA SER A 477 -27.69 66.79 -43.13
C SER A 477 -27.63 65.62 -44.12
N THR A 478 -27.44 64.38 -43.63
CA THR A 478 -28.34 63.21 -43.90
C THR A 478 -28.02 61.97 -43.05
N GLU A 479 -29.07 61.20 -42.79
CA GLU A 479 -29.23 60.01 -41.93
C GLU A 479 -28.45 58.73 -42.33
N PRO A 480 -28.45 57.66 -41.50
CA PRO A 480 -27.39 56.66 -41.45
C PRO A 480 -27.56 55.57 -42.51
N THR A 481 -26.48 55.27 -43.23
CA THR A 481 -26.41 54.05 -44.04
C THR A 481 -25.28 53.18 -43.48
N SER A 482 -25.66 52.02 -42.93
CA SER A 482 -24.74 50.99 -42.44
C SER A 482 -23.71 50.60 -43.52
N PRO A 483 -22.40 50.55 -43.20
CA PRO A 483 -21.45 49.85 -44.02
C PRO A 483 -21.31 48.40 -43.50
N LEU A 484 -21.65 47.46 -44.37
CA LEU A 484 -21.24 46.05 -44.29
C LEU A 484 -19.73 45.94 -43.98
N PRO A 485 -19.29 44.94 -43.18
CA PRO A 485 -17.88 44.75 -42.93
C PRO A 485 -17.19 44.33 -44.23
N ARG A 486 -16.21 45.13 -44.66
CA ARG A 486 -15.29 44.79 -45.73
C ARG A 486 -14.46 43.59 -45.29
N SER A 487 -14.64 42.46 -45.95
CA SER A 487 -13.76 41.30 -45.85
C SER A 487 -12.38 41.66 -46.39
N SER A 488 -11.44 42.00 -45.52
CA SER A 488 -10.02 42.06 -45.86
C SER A 488 -9.46 40.64 -45.83
N SER A 489 -9.32 40.06 -47.02
CA SER A 489 -8.52 38.86 -47.26
C SER A 489 -7.04 39.20 -47.09
N SER A 490 -6.53 39.22 -45.86
CA SER A 490 -5.10 39.16 -45.58
C SER A 490 -4.74 37.71 -45.31
N SER A 491 -3.91 37.11 -46.17
CA SER A 491 -3.24 35.84 -45.91
C SER A 491 -2.62 35.87 -44.50
N PRO A 492 -2.80 34.82 -43.68
CA PRO A 492 -2.35 34.86 -42.28
C PRO A 492 -0.84 35.05 -42.23
N HIS A 493 -0.41 36.18 -41.66
CA HIS A 493 0.99 36.46 -41.39
C HIS A 493 1.54 35.31 -40.52
N MET A 494 2.56 34.59 -40.99
CA MET A 494 3.28 33.62 -40.15
C MET A 494 4.07 34.43 -39.11
N PRO A 495 3.85 34.21 -37.79
CA PRO A 495 4.64 34.89 -36.77
C PRO A 495 6.10 34.45 -36.89
N THR A 496 7.01 35.41 -36.84
CA THR A 496 8.47 35.18 -36.94
C THR A 496 9.20 35.58 -35.67
N SER A 497 8.53 36.30 -34.77
CA SER A 497 9.07 36.78 -33.50
C SER A 497 8.10 36.55 -32.34
N VAL A 498 8.62 36.67 -31.11
CA VAL A 498 7.80 36.62 -29.88
C VAL A 498 6.80 37.79 -29.84
N ALA A 499 7.19 38.97 -30.32
CA ALA A 499 6.32 40.14 -30.38
C ALA A 499 5.10 39.91 -31.30
N ASP A 500 5.26 39.17 -32.40
CA ASP A 500 4.13 38.79 -33.26
C ASP A 500 3.15 37.87 -32.53
N ILE A 501 3.67 36.93 -31.73
CA ILE A 501 2.86 35.99 -30.93
C ILE A 501 2.06 36.73 -29.86
N ASP A 502 2.64 37.76 -29.26
CA ASP A 502 2.02 38.45 -28.12
C ASP A 502 0.73 39.18 -28.46
N ILE A 503 0.61 39.69 -29.69
CA ILE A 503 -0.55 40.42 -30.20
C ILE A 503 -1.58 39.53 -30.90
N MET A 504 -1.33 38.23 -31.04
CA MET A 504 -2.27 37.32 -31.68
C MET A 504 -3.44 36.94 -30.76
N SER A 505 -4.64 36.87 -31.34
CA SER A 505 -5.82 36.26 -30.68
C SER A 505 -5.57 34.77 -30.36
N THR A 506 -6.26 34.22 -29.37
CA THR A 506 -6.21 32.79 -29.00
C THR A 506 -6.53 31.88 -30.20
N GLN A 507 -7.54 32.24 -31.00
CA GLN A 507 -7.91 31.49 -32.20
C GLN A 507 -6.78 31.47 -33.24
N SER A 508 -6.11 32.60 -33.45
CA SER A 508 -4.98 32.71 -34.39
C SER A 508 -3.76 31.91 -33.91
N LEU A 509 -3.47 31.93 -32.60
CA LEU A 509 -2.43 31.11 -31.99
C LEU A 509 -2.74 29.62 -32.18
N MET A 510 -3.97 29.21 -31.92
CA MET A 510 -4.39 27.81 -32.06
C MET A 510 -4.34 27.33 -33.51
N HIS A 511 -4.78 28.18 -34.45
CA HIS A 511 -4.68 27.89 -35.88
C HIS A 511 -3.22 27.78 -36.35
N PHE A 512 -2.34 28.66 -35.87
CA PHE A 512 -0.91 28.59 -36.17
C PHE A 512 -0.29 27.28 -35.68
N ALA A 513 -0.58 26.90 -34.43
CA ALA A 513 -0.02 25.71 -33.80
C ALA A 513 -0.55 24.40 -34.42
N SER A 514 -1.86 24.28 -34.65
CA SER A 514 -2.46 23.12 -35.33
C SER A 514 -1.97 22.97 -36.77
N SER A 515 -1.82 24.07 -37.51
CA SER A 515 -1.23 24.07 -38.85
C SER A 515 0.21 23.57 -38.85
N PHE A 516 1.01 23.91 -37.83
CA PHE A 516 2.36 23.38 -37.66
C PHE A 516 2.35 21.87 -37.44
N VAL A 517 1.47 21.36 -36.57
CA VAL A 517 1.32 19.92 -36.31
C VAL A 517 0.93 19.18 -37.59
N ALA A 518 0.00 19.71 -38.38
CA ALA A 518 -0.41 19.11 -39.65
C ALA A 518 0.78 18.98 -40.63
N ARG A 519 1.60 20.04 -40.75
CA ARG A 519 2.85 20.00 -41.55
C ARG A 519 3.86 19.01 -41.01
N MET A 520 4.05 18.94 -39.69
CA MET A 520 4.96 17.99 -39.06
C MET A 520 4.54 16.54 -39.33
N ARG A 521 3.24 16.24 -39.26
CA ARG A 521 2.70 14.90 -39.55
C ARG A 521 2.97 14.47 -40.99
N GLN A 522 2.76 15.37 -41.95
CA GLN A 522 3.05 15.10 -43.37
C GLN A 522 4.54 14.83 -43.65
N GLN A 523 5.44 15.42 -42.84
CA GLN A 523 6.90 15.23 -42.96
C GLN A 523 7.45 14.07 -42.13
N SER A 524 6.64 13.47 -41.25
CA SER A 524 7.08 12.42 -40.32
C SER A 524 6.96 11.03 -40.91
N VAL A 525 7.76 10.09 -40.40
CA VAL A 525 7.64 8.67 -40.77
C VAL A 525 6.33 8.07 -40.24
N PRO A 526 5.56 7.30 -41.05
CA PRO A 526 4.21 6.86 -40.69
C PRO A 526 4.11 6.11 -39.35
N TRP A 527 5.06 5.22 -39.05
CA TRP A 527 5.06 4.42 -37.83
C TRP A 527 5.22 5.27 -36.54
N LEU A 528 5.95 6.38 -36.61
CA LEU A 528 6.14 7.28 -35.47
C LEU A 528 4.85 8.07 -35.21
N ALA A 529 4.19 8.53 -36.28
CA ALA A 529 2.91 9.22 -36.20
C ALA A 529 1.81 8.29 -35.65
N GLU A 530 1.75 7.04 -36.09
CA GLU A 530 0.80 6.03 -35.60
C GLU A 530 1.00 5.72 -34.11
N ARG A 531 2.25 5.59 -33.66
CA ARG A 531 2.55 5.38 -32.24
C ARG A 531 2.14 6.57 -31.37
N MET A 532 2.39 7.80 -31.82
CA MET A 532 1.97 9.00 -31.11
C MET A 532 0.44 9.11 -31.03
N LEU A 533 -0.26 8.82 -32.13
CA LEU A 533 -1.73 8.80 -32.18
C LEU A 533 -2.31 7.72 -31.25
N THR A 534 -1.69 6.55 -31.19
CA THR A 534 -2.12 5.46 -30.30
C THR A 534 -2.01 5.86 -28.82
N ILE A 535 -1.00 6.63 -28.46
CA ILE A 535 -0.75 7.03 -27.07
C ILE A 535 -1.55 8.27 -26.69
N TYR A 536 -1.51 9.34 -27.49
CA TYR A 536 -2.02 10.66 -27.11
C TYR A 536 -3.30 11.07 -27.88
N GLY A 537 -3.77 10.26 -28.82
CA GLY A 537 -4.90 10.59 -29.67
C GLY A 537 -4.59 11.63 -30.75
N GLU A 538 -5.65 12.12 -31.40
CA GLU A 538 -5.56 13.16 -32.42
C GLU A 538 -5.19 14.53 -31.81
N CYS A 539 -4.80 15.47 -32.67
CA CYS A 539 -4.49 16.83 -32.24
C CYS A 539 -5.77 17.48 -31.69
N PRO A 540 -5.82 17.91 -30.42
CA PRO A 540 -7.00 18.58 -29.88
C PRO A 540 -7.28 19.90 -30.61
N GLU A 541 -8.56 20.27 -30.73
CA GLU A 541 -8.99 21.59 -31.22
C GLU A 541 -9.20 22.60 -30.08
N ASP A 542 -9.32 22.10 -28.83
CA ASP A 542 -9.50 22.92 -27.64
C ASP A 542 -8.16 23.56 -27.20
N PRO A 543 -8.07 24.91 -27.14
CA PRO A 543 -6.85 25.61 -26.72
C PRO A 543 -6.46 25.34 -25.26
N ALA A 544 -7.37 24.90 -24.39
CA ALA A 544 -7.05 24.54 -23.01
C ALA A 544 -6.32 23.18 -22.91
N ILE A 545 -6.60 22.27 -23.85
CA ILE A 545 -6.03 20.91 -23.88
C ILE A 545 -4.79 20.84 -24.77
N PHE A 546 -4.80 21.54 -25.90
CA PHE A 546 -3.74 21.47 -26.91
C PHE A 546 -2.32 21.66 -26.34
N PRO A 547 -2.03 22.65 -25.46
CA PRO A 547 -0.68 22.84 -24.94
C PRO A 547 -0.12 21.63 -24.19
N TRP A 548 -0.96 20.92 -23.43
CA TRP A 548 -0.58 19.69 -22.71
C TRP A 548 -0.22 18.58 -23.68
N TRP A 549 -1.10 18.37 -24.66
CA TRP A 549 -0.89 17.39 -25.73
C TRP A 549 0.38 17.69 -26.53
N PHE A 550 0.57 18.95 -26.90
CA PHE A 550 1.71 19.40 -27.67
C PHE A 550 3.03 19.23 -26.90
N ALA A 551 3.05 19.57 -25.61
CA ALA A 551 4.21 19.36 -24.75
C ALA A 551 4.56 17.88 -24.55
N SER A 552 3.56 16.98 -24.57
CA SER A 552 3.79 15.54 -24.49
C SER A 552 4.47 14.97 -25.74
N ILE A 553 4.25 15.56 -26.92
CA ILE A 553 4.82 15.05 -28.18
C ILE A 553 6.11 15.77 -28.61
N LEU A 554 6.31 17.03 -28.21
CA LEU A 554 7.45 17.83 -28.67
C LEU A 554 8.71 17.56 -27.81
N PRO A 555 9.90 17.38 -28.41
CA PRO A 555 11.15 17.11 -27.69
C PRO A 555 11.75 18.40 -27.10
N VAL A 556 11.02 19.04 -26.18
CA VAL A 556 11.47 20.17 -25.37
C VAL A 556 12.00 19.68 -24.02
N LYS A 557 12.94 20.40 -23.41
CA LYS A 557 13.48 20.05 -22.08
C LYS A 557 12.38 20.09 -21.02
N ASP A 558 12.40 19.14 -20.07
CA ASP A 558 11.36 19.03 -19.03
C ASP A 558 11.19 20.30 -18.18
N ILE A 559 12.27 21.06 -17.94
CA ILE A 559 12.19 22.32 -17.19
C ILE A 559 11.42 23.43 -17.92
N GLU A 560 11.49 23.45 -19.25
CA GLU A 560 10.72 24.39 -20.08
C GLU A 560 9.25 23.96 -20.09
N LYS A 561 9.02 22.65 -20.25
CA LYS A 561 7.69 22.03 -20.16
C LYS A 561 7.02 22.24 -18.79
N TYR A 562 7.81 22.21 -17.71
CA TYR A 562 7.34 22.45 -16.34
C TYR A 562 6.71 23.84 -16.18
N ARG A 563 7.17 24.86 -16.91
CA ARG A 563 6.59 26.21 -16.86
C ARG A 563 5.11 26.22 -17.21
N LEU A 564 4.66 25.31 -18.09
CA LEU A 564 3.24 25.21 -18.43
C LEU A 564 2.38 24.92 -17.19
N LEU A 565 2.86 24.09 -16.25
CA LEU A 565 2.13 23.79 -15.02
C LEU A 565 1.90 25.03 -14.14
N GLY A 566 2.72 26.08 -14.29
CA GLY A 566 2.61 27.33 -13.53
C GLY A 566 1.69 28.38 -14.16
N THR A 567 1.24 28.19 -15.40
CA THR A 567 0.37 29.15 -16.11
C THR A 567 -1.07 29.11 -15.58
N SER A 568 -1.71 30.26 -15.38
CA SER A 568 -3.14 30.32 -15.03
C SER A 568 -4.01 30.69 -16.23
N SER A 569 -3.44 31.26 -17.30
CA SER A 569 -4.15 31.56 -18.55
C SER A 569 -3.96 30.48 -19.61
N VAL A 570 -5.04 30.17 -20.32
CA VAL A 570 -5.01 29.26 -21.48
C VAL A 570 -4.21 29.89 -22.62
N ARG A 571 -4.42 31.18 -22.88
CA ARG A 571 -3.73 31.92 -23.94
C ARG A 571 -2.23 32.02 -23.67
N GLU A 572 -1.81 32.33 -22.45
CA GLU A 572 -0.39 32.37 -22.06
C GLU A 572 0.29 31.01 -22.32
N ARG A 573 -0.38 29.93 -21.91
CA ARG A 573 0.09 28.55 -22.14
C ARG A 573 0.24 28.23 -23.63
N LEU A 574 -0.69 28.72 -24.45
CA LEU A 574 -0.66 28.56 -25.90
C LEU A 574 0.45 29.40 -26.56
N LYS A 575 0.70 30.63 -26.07
CA LYS A 575 1.83 31.46 -26.49
C LYS A 575 3.17 30.75 -26.27
N ILE A 576 3.37 30.13 -25.10
CA ILE A 576 4.58 29.34 -24.81
C ILE A 576 4.78 28.25 -25.88
N CYS A 577 3.72 27.53 -26.24
CA CYS A 577 3.79 26.51 -27.30
C CYS A 577 4.13 27.11 -28.67
N CYS A 578 3.57 28.27 -29.01
CA CYS A 578 3.88 28.96 -30.27
C CYS A 578 5.33 29.46 -30.31
N ILE A 579 5.87 29.93 -29.19
CA ILE A 579 7.29 30.32 -29.07
C ILE A 579 8.18 29.11 -29.34
N TRP A 580 7.88 27.95 -28.74
CA TRP A 580 8.62 26.71 -29.04
C TRP A 580 8.57 26.34 -30.52
N ILE A 581 7.45 26.58 -31.21
CA ILE A 581 7.33 26.32 -32.65
C ILE A 581 8.27 27.23 -33.45
N VAL A 582 8.29 28.53 -33.15
CA VAL A 582 9.18 29.49 -33.83
C VAL A 582 10.65 29.14 -33.57
N GLU A 583 11.03 28.90 -32.31
CA GLU A 583 12.38 28.49 -31.94
C GLU A 583 12.81 27.19 -32.64
N TRP A 584 11.90 26.20 -32.73
CA TRP A 584 12.17 24.94 -33.40
C TRP A 584 12.37 25.11 -34.91
N GLN A 585 11.59 25.98 -35.55
CA GLN A 585 11.73 26.31 -36.96
C GLN A 585 13.05 27.04 -37.23
N MET A 586 13.41 28.03 -36.39
CA MET A 586 14.69 28.75 -36.47
C MET A 586 15.88 27.79 -36.34
N ALA A 587 15.88 26.91 -35.34
CA ALA A 587 16.95 25.94 -35.13
C ALA A 587 17.08 24.88 -36.26
N ARG A 588 16.02 24.62 -37.04
CA ARG A 588 16.10 23.78 -38.25
C ARG A 588 16.69 24.56 -39.42
N CYS A 589 16.30 25.82 -39.59
CA CYS A 589 16.87 26.69 -40.62
C CYS A 589 18.36 26.92 -40.40
N GLU A 590 18.82 27.14 -39.16
CA GLU A 590 20.25 27.26 -38.84
C GLU A 590 21.03 25.97 -39.14
N ARG A 591 20.48 24.80 -38.78
CA ARG A 591 21.12 23.50 -39.11
C ARG A 591 21.19 23.25 -40.62
N LEU A 592 20.15 23.63 -41.37
CA LEU A 592 20.17 23.57 -42.83
C LEU A 592 21.15 24.58 -43.42
N LEU A 593 21.25 25.79 -42.86
CA LEU A 593 22.23 26.81 -43.26
C LEU A 593 23.67 26.39 -42.99
N VAL A 594 23.97 25.74 -41.85
CA VAL A 594 25.30 25.18 -41.56
C VAL A 594 25.66 24.06 -42.55
N VAL A 595 24.69 23.20 -42.89
CA VAL A 595 24.90 22.11 -43.87
C VAL A 595 25.03 22.63 -45.31
N VAL A 596 24.31 23.70 -45.67
CA VAL A 596 24.29 24.26 -47.04
C VAL A 596 25.40 25.29 -47.27
N LEU A 597 25.79 26.08 -46.26
CA LEU A 597 26.84 27.10 -46.38
C LEU A 597 28.24 26.60 -45.97
N GLY A 598 28.36 25.37 -45.44
CA GLY A 598 29.66 24.79 -45.10
C GLY A 598 30.48 25.62 -44.09
N LEU A 599 29.83 26.48 -43.30
CA LEU A 599 30.50 27.27 -42.28
C LEU A 599 30.71 26.39 -41.04
N SER A 600 31.89 25.79 -40.98
CA SER A 600 32.44 25.16 -39.79
C SER A 600 32.92 26.28 -38.86
N GLY A 601 32.27 26.45 -37.71
CA GLY A 601 32.73 27.27 -36.60
C GLY A 601 32.97 26.39 -35.39
#